data_AF-A0A6P1CST3-F1
#
_entry.id   AF-A0A6P1CST3-F1
#
_cell.length_a   1.000
_cell.length_b   1.000
_cell.length_c   1.000
_cell.angle_alpha   90.00
_cell.angle_beta   90.00
_cell.angle_gamma   90.00
#
_symmetry.space_group_name_H-M   'P 1'
#
loop_
_entity.id
_entity.type
_entity.pdbx_description
1 polymer ?
#
loop_
_entity_poly.entity_id
_entity_poly.type
_entity_poly.pdbx_seq_one_letter_code
_entity_poly.pdbx_strand_id
1 'polypeptide(L)'
;MGFYDCRCMITGVSLMPVHATLVVLRRVGGDYLPITLGITGTYDRIGGIDGVDEDLNTELVVRYFLDRYRDGRFFAKDQTSTFEGDALTADSDIEDLIRLIERTHIAIVDGGGHPASTVLDGDMVVFALIAQPIWDAIAAAAPPLDRESDRLFGPASTAADIYAGRLPELAPAIDQLAAVGAFVAGHGLRWAPAPEPSQRYPTDYGSQHPGDEIKRFLDQAQRDYADNPVISAGLAGYEQLIGEYIGQ
;
A
#
# COMPACT_ATOMS: atom_id res chain seq x y z
N MET A 1 12.38 -16.49 -8.97
CA MET A 1 11.34 -15.49 -8.67
C MET A 1 11.09 -14.69 -9.93
N GLY A 2 9.82 -14.59 -10.33
CA GLY A 2 9.43 -13.67 -11.40
C GLY A 2 9.35 -12.24 -10.87
N PHE A 3 9.44 -11.27 -11.76
CA PHE A 3 9.09 -9.89 -11.45
C PHE A 3 7.57 -9.74 -11.52
N TYR A 4 7.02 -8.97 -10.60
CA TYR A 4 5.60 -8.64 -10.51
C TYR A 4 5.52 -7.12 -10.48
N ASP A 5 5.21 -6.48 -11.60
CA ASP A 5 5.03 -5.03 -11.61
C ASP A 5 3.56 -4.71 -11.27
N CYS A 6 3.35 -3.82 -10.31
CA CYS A 6 2.03 -3.40 -9.82
C CYS A 6 1.69 -2.01 -10.35
N ARG A 7 0.41 -1.68 -10.35
CA ARG A 7 -0.08 -0.35 -10.70
C ARG A 7 -0.43 0.45 -9.46
N CYS A 8 -0.16 1.75 -9.48
CA CYS A 8 -0.59 2.70 -8.45
C CYS A 8 -2.10 2.60 -8.24
N MET A 9 -2.55 2.45 -6.99
CA MET A 9 -3.96 2.27 -6.66
C MET A 9 -4.85 3.41 -7.16
N ILE A 10 -4.34 4.65 -7.08
CA ILE A 10 -5.11 5.85 -7.41
C ILE A 10 -5.12 6.14 -8.90
N THR A 11 -3.98 6.08 -9.58
CA THR A 11 -3.86 6.56 -10.97
C THR A 11 -3.68 5.44 -11.99
N GLY A 12 -3.36 4.23 -11.55
CA GLY A 12 -3.12 3.10 -12.44
C GLY A 12 -1.83 3.20 -13.25
N VAL A 13 -0.93 4.15 -12.96
CA VAL A 13 0.41 4.16 -13.56
C VAL A 13 1.22 2.97 -13.05
N SER A 14 2.17 2.46 -13.84
CA SER A 14 3.09 1.41 -13.37
C SER A 14 3.89 1.93 -12.18
N LEU A 15 4.08 1.13 -11.14
CA LEU A 15 4.96 1.56 -10.07
C LEU A 15 6.41 1.58 -10.56
N MET A 16 6.88 0.62 -11.37
CA MET A 16 8.31 0.56 -11.80
C MET A 16 9.26 0.76 -10.59
N PRO A 17 10.60 0.77 -10.68
CA PRO A 17 11.40 1.05 -9.47
C PRO A 17 11.39 2.55 -9.13
N VAL A 18 10.20 3.16 -9.01
CA VAL A 18 10.02 4.49 -8.40
C VAL A 18 9.70 4.31 -6.91
N HIS A 19 9.89 5.38 -6.13
CA HIS A 19 9.41 5.38 -4.76
C HIS A 19 7.88 5.23 -4.70
N ALA A 20 7.41 4.46 -3.73
CA ALA A 20 6.01 4.22 -3.48
C ALA A 20 5.71 4.32 -1.99
N THR A 21 4.49 4.78 -1.69
CA THR A 21 3.92 4.72 -0.36
C THR A 21 3.02 3.48 -0.25
N LEU A 22 3.33 2.63 0.71
CA LEU A 22 2.55 1.46 1.10
C LEU A 22 1.64 1.80 2.28
N VAL A 23 0.38 1.38 2.20
CA VAL A 23 -0.56 1.46 3.33
C VAL A 23 -1.10 0.08 3.61
N VAL A 24 -0.85 -0.45 4.82
CA VAL A 24 -1.38 -1.75 5.23
C VAL A 24 -2.87 -1.62 5.48
N LEU A 25 -3.62 -2.58 4.95
CA LEU A 25 -5.06 -2.66 5.01
C LEU A 25 -5.48 -3.93 5.74
N ARG A 26 -6.59 -3.84 6.47
CA ARG A 26 -7.32 -5.00 6.99
C ARG A 26 -8.59 -5.19 6.18
N ARG A 27 -8.84 -6.40 5.69
CA ARG A 27 -10.09 -6.74 4.99
C ARG A 27 -11.16 -7.11 6.00
N VAL A 28 -12.07 -6.19 6.32
CA VAL A 28 -13.18 -6.44 7.22
C VAL A 28 -14.45 -6.65 6.39
N GLY A 29 -14.89 -7.90 6.29
CA GLY A 29 -15.97 -8.27 5.38
C GLY A 29 -15.60 -8.05 3.91
N GLY A 30 -16.32 -7.15 3.23
CA GLY A 30 -16.10 -6.82 1.82
C GLY A 30 -15.16 -5.64 1.58
N ASP A 31 -14.82 -4.89 2.63
CA ASP A 31 -14.10 -3.62 2.53
C ASP A 31 -12.67 -3.74 3.04
N TYR A 32 -11.76 -2.95 2.46
CA TYR A 32 -10.39 -2.82 2.93
C TYR A 32 -10.22 -1.50 3.66
N LEU A 33 -9.79 -1.58 4.92
CA LEU A 33 -9.64 -0.42 5.80
C LEU A 33 -8.16 -0.18 6.08
N PRO A 34 -7.63 1.04 5.88
CA PRO A 34 -6.29 1.39 6.32
C PRO A 34 -6.10 1.14 7.81
N ILE A 35 -5.03 0.44 8.17
CA ILE A 35 -4.65 0.21 9.57
C ILE A 35 -3.27 0.78 9.90
N THR A 36 -2.52 1.27 8.91
CA THR A 36 -1.26 2.00 9.12
C THR A 36 -1.29 3.36 8.45
N LEU A 37 -0.39 4.24 8.88
CA LEU A 37 0.07 5.39 8.12
C LEU A 37 0.89 4.93 6.91
N GLY A 38 1.16 5.84 5.98
CA GLY A 38 1.99 5.57 4.81
C GLY A 38 3.42 5.17 5.20
N ILE A 39 3.92 4.09 4.58
CA ILE A 39 5.29 3.61 4.70
C ILE A 39 5.97 3.82 3.35
N THR A 40 7.02 4.61 3.31
CA THR A 40 7.72 4.95 2.07
C THR A 40 8.90 4.01 1.84
N GLY A 41 9.06 3.57 0.60
CA GLY A 41 10.21 2.81 0.14
C GLY A 41 10.33 2.86 -1.38
N THR A 42 11.25 2.08 -1.94
CA THR A 42 11.38 1.89 -3.39
C THR A 42 10.59 0.66 -3.81
N TYR A 43 9.79 0.75 -4.86
CA TYR A 43 9.08 -0.43 -5.35
C TYR A 43 10.06 -1.52 -5.81
N ASP A 44 9.94 -2.71 -5.23
CA ASP A 44 10.92 -3.79 -5.32
C ASP A 44 10.81 -4.66 -6.59
N ARG A 45 9.79 -4.39 -7.43
CA ARG A 45 9.43 -5.18 -8.61
C ARG A 45 9.04 -6.63 -8.34
N ILE A 46 8.73 -6.96 -7.10
CA ILE A 46 8.14 -8.24 -6.68
C ILE A 46 6.83 -8.05 -5.91
N GLY A 47 6.25 -6.85 -5.97
CA GLY A 47 4.90 -6.57 -5.49
C GLY A 47 4.84 -5.79 -4.17
N GLY A 48 5.98 -5.40 -3.60
CA GLY A 48 6.11 -4.67 -2.34
C GLY A 48 7.00 -3.43 -2.46
N ILE A 49 7.67 -3.07 -1.36
CA ILE A 49 8.68 -2.01 -1.31
C ILE A 49 9.92 -2.52 -0.55
N ASP A 50 11.11 -2.04 -0.95
CA ASP A 50 12.39 -2.20 -0.25
C ASP A 50 12.97 -0.84 0.11
N GLY A 51 14.08 -0.86 0.85
CA GLY A 51 14.82 0.35 1.21
C GLY A 51 13.94 1.28 2.02
N VAL A 52 13.14 0.69 2.92
CA VAL A 52 12.16 1.42 3.73
C VAL A 52 12.90 2.38 4.66
N ASP A 53 12.47 3.64 4.66
CA ASP A 53 12.97 4.64 5.59
C ASP A 53 12.47 4.30 7.01
N GLU A 54 13.34 3.72 7.84
CA GLU A 54 12.98 3.38 9.21
C GLU A 54 12.73 4.63 10.07
N ASP A 55 11.53 4.70 10.65
CA ASP A 55 11.09 5.80 11.48
C ASP A 55 10.19 5.31 12.64
N LEU A 56 9.61 6.27 13.37
CA LEU A 56 8.70 5.94 14.45
C LEU A 56 7.45 5.17 13.97
N ASN A 57 6.95 5.47 12.76
CA ASN A 57 5.78 4.77 12.23
C ASN A 57 6.12 3.30 11.97
N THR A 58 7.22 3.00 11.26
CA THR A 58 7.61 1.62 10.95
C THR A 58 7.94 0.83 12.22
N GLU A 59 8.60 1.44 13.22
CA GLU A 59 8.85 0.81 14.52
C GLU A 59 7.55 0.37 15.21
N LEU A 60 6.55 1.26 15.26
CA LEU A 60 5.26 0.98 15.90
C LEU A 60 4.47 -0.11 15.18
N VAL A 61 4.49 -0.11 13.85
CA VAL A 61 3.84 -1.13 13.01
C VAL A 61 4.47 -2.50 13.26
N VAL A 62 5.80 -2.61 13.14
CA VAL A 62 6.51 -3.89 13.38
C VAL A 62 6.24 -4.40 14.77
N ARG A 63 6.37 -3.54 15.79
CA ARG A 63 6.12 -3.92 17.19
C ARG A 63 4.71 -4.45 17.38
N TYR A 64 3.70 -3.77 16.84
CA TYR A 64 2.31 -4.22 16.95
C TYR A 64 2.12 -5.62 16.35
N PHE A 65 2.57 -5.85 15.12
CA PHE A 65 2.38 -7.14 14.44
C PHE A 65 3.18 -8.27 15.10
N LEU A 66 4.40 -7.99 15.60
CA LEU A 66 5.17 -8.96 16.38
C LEU A 66 4.46 -9.33 17.69
N ASP A 67 3.88 -8.36 18.39
CA ASP A 67 3.14 -8.62 19.63
C ASP A 67 1.87 -9.44 19.36
N ARG A 68 1.12 -9.11 18.29
CA ARG A 68 -0.05 -9.91 17.85
C ARG A 68 0.34 -11.30 17.35
N TYR A 69 1.53 -11.45 16.78
CA TYR A 69 2.05 -12.76 16.37
C TYR A 69 2.36 -13.62 17.60
N ARG A 70 3.02 -13.04 18.61
CA ARG A 70 3.36 -13.72 19.87
C ARG A 70 2.14 -14.15 20.67
N ASP A 71 1.07 -13.34 20.68
CA ASP A 71 -0.18 -13.66 21.38
C ASP A 71 -1.16 -14.52 20.55
N GLY A 72 -0.78 -14.88 19.32
CA GLY A 72 -1.52 -15.77 18.42
C GLY A 72 -2.70 -15.12 17.69
N ARG A 73 -2.85 -13.80 17.78
CA ARG A 73 -3.89 -13.04 17.07
C ARG A 73 -3.52 -12.72 15.62
N PHE A 74 -2.24 -12.69 15.29
CA PHE A 74 -1.73 -12.52 13.94
C PHE A 74 -1.07 -13.81 13.45
N PHE A 75 -1.60 -14.36 12.37
CA PHE A 75 -0.96 -15.40 11.58
C PHE A 75 -0.06 -14.74 10.54
N ALA A 76 1.19 -15.18 10.42
CA ALA A 76 2.16 -14.65 9.47
C ALA A 76 3.13 -15.74 9.03
N LYS A 77 2.82 -16.40 7.91
CA LYS A 77 3.64 -17.46 7.33
C LYS A 77 3.35 -17.56 5.85
N ASP A 78 4.40 -17.63 5.03
CA ASP A 78 4.25 -17.83 3.59
C ASP A 78 3.47 -19.12 3.28
N GLN A 79 2.30 -18.97 2.68
CA GLN A 79 1.42 -20.06 2.24
C GLN A 79 1.59 -20.43 0.77
N THR A 80 2.53 -19.80 0.08
CA THR A 80 2.71 -19.90 -1.38
C THR A 80 3.87 -20.82 -1.77
N SER A 81 4.76 -21.14 -0.83
CA SER A 81 5.91 -22.03 -1.04
C SER A 81 5.68 -23.43 -0.45
N THR A 82 6.28 -24.45 -1.08
CA THR A 82 6.24 -25.85 -0.64
C THR A 82 7.29 -26.19 0.43
N PHE A 83 8.17 -25.25 0.77
CA PHE A 83 9.11 -25.38 1.88
C PHE A 83 8.42 -25.00 3.19
N GLU A 84 9.04 -25.25 4.35
CA GLU A 84 8.55 -24.65 5.59
C GLU A 84 8.65 -23.13 5.42
N GLY A 85 7.56 -22.52 4.94
CA GLY A 85 7.56 -21.14 4.45
C GLY A 85 8.08 -20.18 5.50
N ASP A 86 8.78 -19.14 5.04
CA ASP A 86 9.27 -18.08 5.91
C ASP A 86 8.12 -17.58 6.79
N ALA A 87 8.39 -17.53 8.09
CA ALA A 87 7.44 -17.08 9.10
C ALA A 87 8.05 -15.89 9.83
N LEU A 88 7.18 -15.05 10.38
CA LEU A 88 7.63 -13.92 11.18
C LEU A 88 8.40 -14.43 12.41
N THR A 89 9.53 -13.79 12.72
CA THR A 89 10.37 -14.13 13.87
C THR A 89 10.51 -12.92 14.80
N ALA A 90 11.09 -13.12 15.98
CA ALA A 90 11.31 -12.02 16.92
C ALA A 90 12.28 -10.95 16.41
N ASP A 91 13.14 -11.30 15.45
CA ASP A 91 14.15 -10.42 14.86
C ASP A 91 13.71 -9.86 13.49
N SER A 92 12.47 -10.14 13.07
CA SER A 92 11.93 -9.66 11.80
C SER A 92 11.70 -8.15 11.82
N ASP A 93 12.00 -7.53 10.69
CA ASP A 93 11.84 -6.09 10.45
C ASP A 93 10.57 -5.76 9.64
N ILE A 94 10.47 -4.52 9.18
CA ILE A 94 9.33 -4.04 8.40
C ILE A 94 9.27 -4.67 7.01
N GLU A 95 10.41 -4.95 6.37
CA GLU A 95 10.47 -5.52 5.03
C GLU A 95 10.08 -7.01 5.06
N ASP A 96 10.51 -7.75 6.09
CA ASP A 96 10.04 -9.10 6.36
C ASP A 96 8.51 -9.17 6.50
N LEU A 97 7.93 -8.22 7.25
CA LEU A 97 6.48 -8.12 7.40
C LEU A 97 5.79 -7.79 6.07
N ILE A 98 6.29 -6.78 5.33
CA ILE A 98 5.74 -6.39 4.02
C ILE A 98 5.78 -7.56 3.04
N ARG A 99 6.88 -8.32 3.01
CA ARG A 99 7.03 -9.51 2.17
C ARG A 99 5.98 -10.57 2.50
N LEU A 100 5.69 -10.83 3.78
CA LEU A 100 4.64 -11.78 4.15
C LEU A 100 3.23 -11.27 3.79
N ILE A 101 2.98 -9.97 3.95
CA ILE A 101 1.71 -9.35 3.55
C ILE A 101 1.54 -9.43 2.03
N GLU A 102 2.60 -9.18 1.24
CA GLU A 102 2.60 -9.32 -0.22
C GLU A 102 2.13 -10.71 -0.64
N ARG A 103 2.64 -11.77 0.00
CA ARG A 103 2.22 -13.15 -0.31
C ARG A 103 0.73 -13.41 -0.08
N THR A 104 0.06 -12.57 0.72
CA THR A 104 -1.40 -12.67 0.93
C THR A 104 -2.19 -12.30 -0.34
N HIS A 105 -1.60 -11.51 -1.25
CA HIS A 105 -2.23 -11.13 -2.52
C HIS A 105 -2.57 -12.33 -3.41
N ILE A 106 -1.82 -13.44 -3.33
CA ILE A 106 -2.11 -14.66 -4.09
C ILE A 106 -3.47 -15.27 -3.70
N ALA A 107 -3.89 -15.12 -2.43
CA ALA A 107 -5.22 -15.55 -1.98
C ALA A 107 -6.36 -14.76 -2.66
N ILE A 108 -6.08 -13.57 -3.20
CA ILE A 108 -7.06 -12.73 -3.92
C ILE A 108 -7.14 -13.12 -5.40
N VAL A 109 -5.99 -13.34 -6.05
CA VAL A 109 -5.87 -13.57 -7.50
C VAL A 109 -6.57 -14.86 -7.93
N ASP A 110 -6.35 -15.96 -7.20
CA ASP A 110 -6.90 -17.28 -7.55
C ASP A 110 -8.35 -17.49 -7.06
N GLY A 111 -9.11 -16.41 -6.83
CA GLY A 111 -10.47 -16.48 -6.30
C GLY A 111 -10.54 -17.18 -4.93
N GLY A 112 -9.48 -17.11 -4.12
CA GLY A 112 -9.38 -17.81 -2.84
C GLY A 112 -8.78 -19.22 -2.91
N GLY A 113 -8.16 -19.61 -4.03
CA GLY A 113 -7.54 -20.93 -4.19
C GLY A 113 -6.38 -21.22 -3.24
N HIS A 114 -5.76 -20.18 -2.67
CA HIS A 114 -4.69 -20.26 -1.68
C HIS A 114 -5.12 -19.61 -0.35
N PRO A 115 -4.73 -20.18 0.80
CA PRO A 115 -4.94 -19.51 2.09
C PRO A 115 -4.10 -18.24 2.19
N ALA A 116 -4.58 -17.26 2.96
CA ALA A 116 -3.88 -16.02 3.22
C ALA A 116 -2.59 -16.25 4.03
N SER A 117 -1.49 -15.63 3.61
CA SER A 117 -0.20 -15.67 4.33
C SER A 117 -0.19 -14.81 5.59
N THR A 118 -1.05 -13.79 5.65
CA THR A 118 -1.23 -12.94 6.83
C THR A 118 -2.71 -12.75 7.18
N VAL A 119 -3.05 -13.01 8.44
CA VAL A 119 -4.42 -12.92 8.97
C VAL A 119 -4.39 -12.35 10.39
N LEU A 120 -5.10 -11.26 10.64
CA LEU A 120 -5.23 -10.61 11.95
C LEU A 120 -6.66 -10.78 12.47
N ASP A 121 -6.82 -11.47 13.60
CA ASP A 121 -8.13 -11.74 14.23
C ASP A 121 -9.16 -12.34 13.24
N GLY A 122 -8.70 -13.15 12.28
CA GLY A 122 -9.54 -13.79 11.26
C GLY A 122 -9.70 -13.00 9.96
N ASP A 123 -9.24 -11.74 9.91
CA ASP A 123 -9.32 -10.89 8.71
C ASP A 123 -7.98 -10.87 7.96
N MET A 124 -8.03 -10.89 6.62
CA MET A 124 -6.81 -10.79 5.82
C MET A 124 -6.13 -9.45 6.01
N VAL A 125 -4.80 -9.48 6.10
CA VAL A 125 -3.95 -8.29 6.05
C VAL A 125 -3.32 -8.22 4.68
N VAL A 126 -3.43 -7.06 4.03
CA VAL A 126 -2.92 -6.80 2.67
C VAL A 126 -2.38 -5.37 2.64
N PHE A 127 -1.94 -4.86 1.48
CA PHE A 127 -1.60 -3.45 1.37
C PHE A 127 -2.01 -2.84 0.02
N ALA A 128 -2.22 -1.52 0.03
CA ALA A 128 -2.28 -0.71 -1.18
C ALA A 128 -0.92 -0.05 -1.45
N LEU A 129 -0.61 0.15 -2.73
CA LEU A 129 0.57 0.87 -3.19
C LEU A 129 0.16 2.11 -3.98
N ILE A 130 0.76 3.25 -3.65
CA ILE A 130 0.56 4.54 -4.34
C ILE A 130 1.93 5.06 -4.75
N ALA A 131 2.10 5.47 -6.00
CA ALA A 131 3.35 6.08 -6.45
C ALA A 131 3.63 7.36 -5.64
N GLN A 132 4.86 7.56 -5.16
CA GLN A 132 5.21 8.67 -4.27
C GLN A 132 4.84 10.05 -4.83
N PRO A 133 5.06 10.36 -6.13
CA PRO A 133 4.64 11.65 -6.68
C PRO A 133 3.12 11.91 -6.61
N ILE A 134 2.32 10.85 -6.64
CA ILE A 134 0.86 10.95 -6.51
C ILE A 134 0.49 11.17 -5.04
N TRP A 135 1.09 10.43 -4.11
CA TRP A 135 0.89 10.61 -2.67
C TRP A 135 1.22 12.05 -2.26
N ASP A 136 2.39 12.53 -2.64
CA ASP A 136 2.89 13.87 -2.30
C ASP A 136 2.01 14.97 -2.88
N ALA A 137 1.58 14.83 -4.14
CA ALA A 137 0.71 15.84 -4.76
C ALA A 137 -0.63 15.97 -4.01
N ILE A 138 -1.24 14.84 -3.62
CA ILE A 138 -2.49 14.84 -2.86
C ILE A 138 -2.29 15.43 -1.47
N ALA A 139 -1.24 14.98 -0.76
CA ALA A 139 -0.91 15.48 0.56
C ALA A 139 -0.64 17.00 0.58
N ALA A 140 0.08 17.51 -0.42
CA ALA A 140 0.43 18.93 -0.51
C ALA A 140 -0.77 19.82 -0.87
N ALA A 141 -1.78 19.28 -1.57
CA ALA A 141 -2.98 20.03 -1.95
C ALA A 141 -4.03 20.10 -0.85
N ALA A 142 -3.87 19.32 0.23
CA ALA A 142 -4.87 19.23 1.27
C ALA A 142 -4.95 20.51 2.11
N PRO A 143 -6.16 21.02 2.40
CA PRO A 143 -6.31 22.07 3.39
C PRO A 143 -5.88 21.51 4.77
N PRO A 144 -5.46 22.38 5.71
CA PRO A 144 -5.25 21.96 7.09
C PRO A 144 -6.53 21.29 7.61
N LEU A 145 -6.45 20.03 7.99
CA LEU A 145 -7.58 19.29 8.53
C LEU A 145 -7.67 19.49 10.04
N ASP A 146 -8.90 19.59 10.55
CA ASP A 146 -9.11 19.39 11.98
C ASP A 146 -8.76 17.94 12.31
N ARG A 147 -7.78 17.76 13.20
CA ARG A 147 -7.17 16.47 13.58
C ARG A 147 -8.12 15.59 14.39
N GLU A 148 -9.18 15.10 13.76
CA GLU A 148 -10.04 14.08 14.35
C GLU A 148 -9.54 12.70 13.91
N SER A 149 -8.55 12.17 14.62
CA SER A 149 -7.97 10.82 14.39
C SER A 149 -9.04 9.71 14.34
N ASP A 150 -10.15 9.89 15.05
CA ASP A 150 -11.30 8.97 15.07
C ASP A 150 -12.00 8.87 13.70
N ARG A 151 -11.94 9.91 12.85
CA ARG A 151 -12.50 9.89 11.49
C ARG A 151 -11.62 9.14 10.49
N LEU A 152 -10.32 9.09 10.75
CA LEU A 152 -9.31 8.52 9.84
C LEU A 152 -9.34 7.00 9.82
N PHE A 153 -9.45 6.40 11.00
CA PHE A 153 -9.37 4.95 11.16
C PHE A 153 -10.71 4.33 11.63
N GLY A 154 -11.63 5.15 12.14
CA GLY A 154 -12.88 4.71 12.77
C GLY A 154 -12.70 4.32 14.24
N PRO A 155 -13.81 4.26 15.02
CA PRO A 155 -13.77 3.85 16.43
C PRO A 155 -13.41 2.35 16.56
N ALA A 156 -12.51 2.02 17.50
CA ALA A 156 -11.96 0.67 17.73
C ALA A 156 -11.12 0.10 16.57
N SER A 157 -10.36 0.95 15.90
CA SER A 157 -9.52 0.57 14.78
C SER A 157 -8.16 0.01 15.22
N THR A 158 -7.64 -0.98 14.48
CA THR A 158 -6.29 -1.52 14.65
C THR A 158 -5.21 -0.43 14.66
N ALA A 159 -5.41 0.66 13.92
CA ALA A 159 -4.51 1.82 13.94
C ALA A 159 -4.45 2.52 15.31
N ALA A 160 -5.56 2.61 16.03
CA ALA A 160 -5.57 3.19 17.38
C ALA A 160 -4.69 2.39 18.35
N ASP A 161 -4.64 1.05 18.18
CA ASP A 161 -3.76 0.18 18.96
C ASP A 161 -2.28 0.33 18.55
N ILE A 162 -2.00 0.41 17.24
CA ILE A 162 -0.63 0.61 16.72
C ILE A 162 -0.03 1.92 17.24
N TYR A 163 -0.80 3.00 17.19
CA TYR A 163 -0.32 4.36 17.48
C TYR A 163 -0.68 4.86 18.89
N ALA A 164 -1.12 3.96 19.77
CA ALA A 164 -1.56 4.29 21.12
C ALA A 164 -0.52 5.15 21.87
N GLY A 165 -0.93 6.38 22.23
CA GLY A 165 -0.08 7.33 22.97
C GLY A 165 1.03 8.01 22.16
N ARG A 166 1.11 7.79 20.84
CA ARG A 166 2.16 8.34 19.95
C ARG A 166 1.63 9.18 18.78
N LEU A 167 0.33 9.43 18.74
CA LEU A 167 -0.31 10.22 17.67
C LEU A 167 0.27 11.65 17.51
N PRO A 168 0.59 12.40 18.58
CA PRO A 168 1.15 13.75 18.43
C PRO A 168 2.45 13.79 17.63
N GLU A 169 3.33 12.80 17.79
CA GLU A 169 4.60 12.69 17.07
C GLU A 169 4.43 12.32 15.59
N LEU A 170 3.27 11.77 15.23
CA LEU A 170 2.94 11.31 13.88
C LEU A 170 2.01 12.27 13.14
N ALA A 171 1.79 13.48 13.66
CA ALA A 171 0.84 14.44 13.09
C ALA A 171 1.03 14.67 11.57
N PRO A 172 2.25 14.86 11.02
CA PRO A 172 2.42 15.02 9.58
C PRO A 172 1.93 13.81 8.77
N ALA A 173 2.27 12.59 9.20
CA ALA A 173 1.86 11.37 8.51
C ALA A 173 0.35 11.11 8.63
N ILE A 174 -0.25 11.48 9.77
CA ILE A 174 -1.71 11.46 9.98
C ILE A 174 -2.39 12.41 9.00
N ASP A 175 -1.89 13.65 8.88
CA ASP A 175 -2.44 14.66 7.97
C ASP A 175 -2.35 14.20 6.49
N GLN A 176 -1.24 13.56 6.10
CA GLN A 176 -1.07 12.96 4.78
C GLN A 176 -2.07 11.83 4.49
N LEU A 177 -2.19 10.86 5.40
CA LEU A 177 -3.15 9.77 5.20
C LEU A 177 -4.58 10.31 5.14
N ALA A 178 -4.90 11.36 5.90
CA ALA A 178 -6.23 11.96 5.89
C ALA A 178 -6.55 12.63 4.55
N ALA A 179 -5.58 13.37 4.01
CA ALA A 179 -5.66 13.96 2.68
C ALA A 179 -5.92 12.91 1.60
N VAL A 180 -5.13 11.83 1.62
CA VAL A 180 -5.26 10.74 0.65
C VAL A 180 -6.57 9.98 0.83
N GLY A 181 -6.99 9.71 2.07
CA GLY A 181 -8.26 9.07 2.37
C GLY A 181 -9.46 9.90 1.89
N ALA A 182 -9.44 11.22 2.13
CA ALA A 182 -10.46 12.14 1.64
C ALA A 182 -10.48 12.21 0.10
N PHE A 183 -9.31 12.18 -0.53
CA PHE A 183 -9.20 12.11 -1.99
C PHE A 183 -9.82 10.83 -2.55
N VAL A 184 -9.45 9.66 -1.99
CA VAL A 184 -9.98 8.34 -2.38
C VAL A 184 -11.51 8.34 -2.30
N ALA A 185 -12.05 8.76 -1.16
CA ALA A 185 -13.50 8.83 -0.95
C ALA A 185 -14.19 9.83 -1.90
N GLY A 186 -13.62 11.04 -2.07
CA GLY A 186 -14.17 12.10 -2.91
C GLY A 186 -14.20 11.77 -4.40
N HIS A 187 -13.36 10.83 -4.86
CA HIS A 187 -13.31 10.38 -6.25
C HIS A 187 -14.01 9.04 -6.49
N GLY A 188 -14.77 8.54 -5.52
CA GLY A 188 -15.47 7.25 -5.64
C GLY A 188 -14.51 6.06 -5.78
N LEU A 189 -13.25 6.24 -5.38
CA LEU A 189 -12.27 5.16 -5.28
C LEU A 189 -12.46 4.47 -3.92
N ARG A 190 -11.76 3.35 -3.76
CA ARG A 190 -11.70 2.63 -2.49
C ARG A 190 -10.27 2.14 -2.26
N TRP A 191 -9.92 1.98 -1.00
CA TRP A 191 -8.72 1.25 -0.63
C TRP A 191 -8.84 -0.20 -1.07
N ALA A 192 -7.81 -0.71 -1.71
CA ALA A 192 -7.74 -2.09 -2.17
C ALA A 192 -6.29 -2.44 -2.55
N PRO A 193 -5.89 -3.72 -2.42
CA PRO A 193 -4.61 -4.19 -2.92
C PRO A 193 -4.63 -4.33 -4.44
N ALA A 194 -3.46 -4.23 -5.08
CA ALA A 194 -3.32 -4.29 -6.54
C ALA A 194 -4.10 -5.40 -7.28
N PRO A 195 -4.16 -6.66 -6.81
CA PRO A 195 -4.90 -7.72 -7.50
C PRO A 195 -6.42 -7.70 -7.29
N GLU A 196 -6.96 -6.80 -6.47
CA GLU A 196 -8.39 -6.79 -6.14
C GLU A 196 -9.24 -6.50 -7.40
N PRO A 197 -10.08 -7.45 -7.86
CA PRO A 197 -10.77 -7.33 -9.15
C PRO A 197 -11.74 -6.15 -9.24
N SER A 198 -12.29 -5.72 -8.10
CA SER A 198 -13.22 -4.59 -8.07
C SER A 198 -12.54 -3.22 -7.84
N GLN A 199 -11.19 -3.15 -7.90
CA GLN A 199 -10.46 -1.89 -7.99
C GLN A 199 -10.56 -1.28 -9.39
N ARG A 200 -10.37 0.04 -9.51
CA ARG A 200 -10.39 0.75 -10.81
C ARG A 200 -9.25 0.32 -11.75
N TYR A 201 -8.09 0.01 -11.19
CA TYR A 201 -6.88 -0.39 -11.92
C TYR A 201 -6.32 -1.69 -11.35
N PRO A 202 -7.01 -2.83 -11.55
CA PRO A 202 -6.50 -4.11 -11.08
C PRO A 202 -5.21 -4.46 -11.84
N THR A 203 -4.31 -5.18 -11.18
CA THR A 203 -3.09 -5.71 -11.77
C THR A 203 -3.05 -7.22 -11.65
N ASP A 204 -2.78 -7.90 -12.76
CA ASP A 204 -2.55 -9.33 -12.75
C ASP A 204 -1.21 -9.64 -12.07
N TYR A 205 -1.20 -10.67 -11.23
CA TYR A 205 0.02 -11.14 -10.57
C TYR A 205 0.79 -12.03 -11.54
N GLY A 206 2.04 -11.68 -11.88
CA GLY A 206 2.89 -12.56 -12.69
C GLY A 206 3.68 -11.92 -13.83
N SER A 207 3.44 -10.64 -14.13
CA SER A 207 4.02 -9.98 -15.32
C SER A 207 4.85 -8.74 -14.99
N GLN A 208 5.79 -8.45 -15.89
CA GLN A 208 6.48 -7.16 -15.97
C GLN A 208 5.72 -6.22 -16.91
N HIS A 209 5.80 -4.92 -16.64
CA HIS A 209 5.28 -3.89 -17.54
C HIS A 209 6.39 -3.44 -18.52
N PRO A 210 6.31 -3.77 -19.83
CA PRO A 210 7.25 -3.23 -20.81
C PRO A 210 7.07 -1.72 -21.04
N GLY A 211 8.05 -1.08 -21.65
CA GLY A 211 8.09 0.39 -21.85
C GLY A 211 6.87 0.99 -22.56
N ASP A 212 6.32 0.27 -23.54
CA ASP A 212 5.11 0.68 -24.26
C ASP A 212 3.85 0.56 -23.37
N GLU A 213 3.80 -0.44 -22.50
CA GLU A 213 2.73 -0.58 -21.51
C GLU A 213 2.77 0.52 -20.43
N ILE A 214 3.96 0.85 -19.93
CA ILE A 214 4.13 1.95 -18.97
C ILE A 214 3.62 3.26 -19.58
N LYS A 215 3.98 3.55 -20.84
CA LYS A 215 3.46 4.72 -21.58
C LYS A 215 1.94 4.69 -21.72
N ARG A 216 1.36 3.55 -22.11
CA ARG A 216 -0.11 3.39 -22.20
C ARG A 216 -0.81 3.65 -20.87
N PHE A 217 -0.23 3.19 -19.75
CA PHE A 217 -0.78 3.44 -18.42
C PHE A 217 -0.70 4.91 -18.02
N LEU A 218 0.40 5.60 -18.33
CA LEU A 218 0.51 7.04 -18.13
C LEU A 218 -0.53 7.81 -18.97
N ASP A 219 -0.64 7.51 -20.27
CA ASP A 219 -1.61 8.15 -21.16
C ASP A 219 -3.06 7.90 -20.71
N GLN A 220 -3.34 6.73 -20.13
CA GLN A 220 -4.65 6.44 -19.53
C GLN A 220 -4.88 7.27 -18.27
N ALA A 221 -3.89 7.34 -17.37
CA ALA A 221 -4.00 8.13 -16.15
C ALA A 221 -4.20 9.63 -16.42
N GLN A 222 -3.47 10.18 -17.40
CA GLN A 222 -3.62 11.58 -17.81
C GLN A 222 -5.02 11.88 -18.35
N ARG A 223 -5.63 10.95 -19.10
CA ARG A 223 -7.01 11.10 -19.59
C ARG A 223 -8.03 10.95 -18.46
N ASP A 224 -7.84 9.97 -17.58
CA ASP A 224 -8.75 9.69 -16.47
C ASP A 224 -8.82 10.81 -15.43
N TYR A 225 -7.75 11.61 -15.34
CA TYR A 225 -7.61 12.70 -14.37
C TYR A 225 -7.34 14.06 -15.03
N ALA A 226 -7.73 14.23 -16.30
CA ALA A 226 -7.48 15.46 -17.06
C ALA A 226 -8.03 16.74 -16.37
N ASP A 227 -9.15 16.59 -15.66
CA ASP A 227 -9.81 17.70 -14.94
C ASP A 227 -9.33 17.84 -13.48
N ASN A 228 -8.35 17.02 -13.04
CA ASN A 228 -7.83 17.05 -11.69
C ASN A 228 -6.40 17.63 -11.67
N PRO A 229 -6.24 18.92 -11.29
CA PRO A 229 -4.93 19.57 -11.31
C PRO A 229 -3.94 18.98 -10.31
N VAL A 230 -4.44 18.41 -9.20
CA VAL A 230 -3.61 17.77 -8.17
C VAL A 230 -2.96 16.51 -8.73
N ILE A 231 -3.76 15.63 -9.33
CA ILE A 231 -3.24 14.41 -9.96
C ILE A 231 -2.38 14.74 -11.18
N SER A 232 -2.75 15.76 -11.95
CA SER A 232 -1.95 16.21 -13.10
C SER A 232 -0.53 16.63 -12.67
N ALA A 233 -0.39 17.34 -11.55
CA ALA A 233 0.92 17.68 -10.98
C ALA A 233 1.71 16.43 -10.56
N GLY A 234 1.06 15.47 -9.88
CA GLY A 234 1.69 14.21 -9.51
C GLY A 234 2.11 13.36 -10.71
N LEU A 235 1.30 13.30 -11.77
CA LEU A 235 1.61 12.59 -13.01
C LEU A 235 2.78 13.23 -13.76
N ALA A 236 2.90 14.56 -13.75
CA ALA A 236 4.05 15.25 -14.32
C ALA A 236 5.34 14.92 -13.56
N GLY A 237 5.28 14.84 -12.22
CA GLY A 237 6.41 14.39 -11.41
C GLY A 237 6.80 12.93 -11.70
N TYR A 238 5.81 12.05 -11.85
CA TYR A 238 6.03 10.66 -12.24
C TYR A 238 6.64 10.54 -13.65
N GLU A 239 6.16 11.31 -14.63
CA GLU A 239 6.65 11.29 -16.01
C GLU A 239 8.14 11.66 -16.09
N GLN A 240 8.59 12.62 -15.26
CA GLN A 240 10.01 12.98 -15.17
C GLN A 240 10.87 11.80 -14.70
N LEU A 241 10.40 11.04 -13.71
CA LEU A 241 11.14 9.89 -13.16
C LEU A 241 11.26 8.74 -14.17
N ILE A 242 10.19 8.46 -14.94
CA ILE A 242 10.21 7.36 -15.91
C ILE A 242 10.89 7.73 -17.23
N GLY A 243 11.03 9.03 -17.54
CA GLY A 243 11.73 9.49 -18.74
C GLY A 243 13.17 8.99 -18.81
N GLU A 244 13.81 8.80 -17.65
CA GLU A 244 15.15 8.23 -17.52
C GLU A 244 15.19 6.72 -17.81
N TYR A 245 14.07 6.02 -17.58
CA TYR A 245 13.94 4.56 -17.73
C TYR A 245 13.43 4.11 -19.10
N ILE A 246 12.54 4.88 -19.73
CA ILE A 246 11.92 4.52 -21.03
C ILE A 246 12.73 5.05 -22.23
N GLY A 247 13.77 5.85 -21.97
CA GLY A 247 14.69 6.38 -22.98
C GLY A 247 15.89 5.49 -23.34
N GLN A 248 16.05 4.33 -22.67
CA GLN A 248 17.06 3.30 -22.98
C GLN A 248 16.46 2.20 -23.86
#